data_AF-A0A7K4BCP2-F1
#
_entry.id   AF-A0A7K4BCP2-F1
#
_cell.length_a   1.000
_cell.length_b   1.000
_cell.length_c   1.000
_cell.angle_alpha   90.00
_cell.angle_beta   90.00
_cell.angle_gamma   90.00
#
_symmetry.space_group_name_H-M   'P 1'
#
loop_
_entity.id
_entity.type
_entity.pdbx_description
1 polymer ?
#
loop_
_entity_poly.entity_id
_entity_poly.type
_entity_poly.pdbx_seq_one_letter_code
_entity_poly.pdbx_strand_id
1 'polypeptide(L)' 'MKTSSRANNTGMGLFLISEILELTGIPITENGTYGAGVRFEMRVPEGGWRIICDEKFD' A
#
# COMPACT_ATOMS: atom_id res chain seq x y z
N MET A 1 -20.50 19.14 6.52
CA MET A 1 -20.41 17.75 7.05
C MET A 1 -18.95 17.39 7.21
N LYS A 2 -18.49 17.12 8.44
CA LYS A 2 -17.11 16.69 8.71
C LYS A 2 -17.11 15.17 8.86
N THR A 3 -16.62 14.45 7.86
CA THR A 3 -16.44 12.99 7.91
C THR A 3 -15.13 12.69 8.65
N SER A 4 -15.19 12.66 9.97
CA SER A 4 -14.09 12.17 10.80
C SER A 4 -14.09 10.64 10.74
N SER A 5 -13.37 10.07 9.78
CA SER A 5 -12.84 8.71 9.94
C SER A 5 -11.75 8.81 11.01
N ARG A 6 -12.15 8.66 12.28
CA ARG A 6 -11.20 8.70 13.40
C ARG A 6 -10.43 7.38 13.45
N ALA A 7 -9.50 7.21 12.51
CA ALA A 7 -8.26 6.52 12.80
C ALA A 7 -7.40 7.54 13.55
N ASN A 8 -7.08 7.29 14.82
CA ASN A 8 -6.10 8.08 15.58
C ASN A 8 -4.66 7.81 15.06
N ASN A 9 -4.47 7.83 13.74
CA ASN A 9 -3.19 7.64 13.08
C ASN A 9 -2.79 8.99 12.50
N THR A 10 -1.93 9.72 13.19
CA THR A 10 -1.33 11.03 12.87
C THR A 10 -0.52 11.03 11.56
N GLY A 11 -1.05 10.50 10.45
CA GLY A 11 -0.30 10.28 9.20
C GLY A 11 0.84 9.26 9.30
N MET A 12 1.12 8.73 10.50
CA MET A 12 2.30 7.90 10.77
C MET A 12 2.25 6.54 10.08
N GLY A 13 1.06 5.96 9.88
CA GLY A 13 0.93 4.62 9.30
C GLY A 13 1.41 4.54 7.85
N LEU A 14 1.00 5.50 7.01
CA LEU A 14 1.41 5.54 5.61
C LEU A 14 2.87 6.01 5.47
N PHE A 15 3.31 6.92 6.35
CA PHE A 15 4.72 7.30 6.44
C PHE A 15 5.60 6.08 6.75
N LEU A 16 5.27 5.30 7.78
CA LEU A 16 6.02 4.10 8.14
C LEU A 16 6.06 3.07 7.02
N ILE A 17 4.95 2.86 6.31
CA ILE A 17 4.90 1.95 5.16
C ILE A 17 5.83 2.45 4.05
N SER A 18 5.82 3.75 3.75
CA SER A 18 6.71 4.35 2.75
C SER A 18 8.17 4.10 3.09
N GLU A 19 8.58 4.36 4.34
CA GLU A 19 9.96 4.15 4.80
C GLU A 19 10.39 2.67 4.69
N ILE A 20 9.54 1.73 5.12
CA ILE A 20 9.84 0.29 5.04
C ILE A 20 9.99 -0.15 3.59
N LEU A 21 9.07 0.28 2.72
CA LEU A 21 9.09 -0.11 1.32
C LEU A 21 10.28 0.52 0.58
N GLU A 22 10.65 1.77 0.91
CA GLU A 22 11.84 2.43 0.37
C GLU A 22 13.13 1.70 0.76
N LEU A 23 13.25 1.23 2.00
CA LEU A 23 14.38 0.37 2.43
C LEU A 23 14.50 -0.91 1.58
N THR A 24 13.39 -1.44 1.10
CA THR A 24 13.35 -2.64 0.23
C THR A 24 13.41 -2.32 -1.27
N GLY A 25 13.52 -1.04 -1.65
CA GLY A 25 13.53 -0.62 -3.06
C GLY A 25 12.17 -0.72 -3.76
N ILE A 26 11.07 -0.72 -3.00
CA ILE A 26 9.70 -0.78 -3.50
C ILE A 26 9.08 0.62 -3.38
N PRO A 27 8.99 1.42 -4.45
CA PRO A 27 8.31 2.71 -4.37
C PRO A 27 6.79 2.50 -4.23
N ILE A 28 6.15 3.36 -3.43
CA ILE A 28 4.69 3.47 -3.32
C ILE A 28 4.23 4.86 -3.77
N THR A 29 3.14 4.95 -4.52
CA THR A 29 2.56 6.22 -4.97
C THR A 29 1.07 6.27 -4.68
N GLU A 30 0.62 7.36 -4.06
CA GLU A 30 -0.80 7.65 -3.84
C GLU A 30 -1.38 8.41 -5.02
N ASN A 31 -2.28 7.78 -5.78
CA ASN A 31 -2.97 8.37 -6.91
C ASN A 31 -4.47 8.41 -6.63
N GLY A 32 -5.04 9.60 -6.47
CA GLY A 32 -6.46 9.74 -6.16
C GLY A 32 -6.97 11.13 -6.48
N THR A 33 -8.29 11.25 -6.57
CA THR A 33 -8.96 12.55 -6.63
C THR A 33 -9.82 12.68 -5.40
N TYR A 34 -9.69 13.82 -4.71
CA TYR A 34 -10.48 14.10 -3.52
C TYR A 34 -11.97 13.90 -3.80
N GLY A 35 -12.64 13.10 -2.95
CA GLY A 35 -14.06 12.76 -3.10
C GLY A 35 -14.38 11.63 -4.08
N ALA A 36 -13.43 11.18 -4.90
CA ALA A 36 -13.60 10.04 -5.82
C ALA A 36 -12.90 8.76 -5.33
N GLY A 37 -12.02 8.89 -4.34
CA GLY A 37 -11.24 7.79 -3.78
C GLY A 37 -9.76 7.86 -4.15
N VAL A 38 -9.03 6.82 -3.74
CA VAL A 38 -7.56 6.75 -3.84
C VAL A 38 -7.12 5.36 -4.24
N ARG A 39 -6.04 5.28 -5.02
CA ARG A 39 -5.33 4.08 -5.44
C ARG A 39 -3.86 4.19 -5.03
N PHE A 40 -3.34 3.15 -4.41
CA PHE A 40 -1.91 3.03 -4.14
C PHE A 40 -1.28 2.12 -5.18
N GLU A 41 -0.21 2.58 -5.80
CA GLU A 41 0.55 1.85 -6.80
C GLU A 41 1.94 1.52 -6.26
N MET A 42 2.40 0.28 -6.49
CA MET A 42 3.70 -0.20 -6.04
C MET A 42 4.43 -0.90 -7.17
N ARG A 43 5.75 -0.69 -7.28
CA ARG A 43 6.61 -1.43 -8.20
C ARG A 43 7.48 -2.40 -7.42
N VAL A 44 7.11 -3.68 -7.44
CA VAL A 44 7.86 -4.71 -6.72
C VAL A 44 8.92 -5.29 -7.68
N PRO A 45 10.21 -5.30 -7.31
CA PRO A 45 11.24 -5.92 -8.14
C PRO A 45 11.05 -7.43 -8.24
N GLU A 46 11.66 -8.04 -9.25
CA GLU A 46 11.69 -9.50 -9.38
C GLU A 46 12.24 -10.15 -8.11
N GLY A 47 11.61 -11.25 -7.66
CA GLY A 47 11.95 -11.91 -6.40
C GLY A 47 11.43 -11.24 -5.13
N GLY A 48 10.88 -10.02 -5.22
CA GLY A 48 10.24 -9.30 -4.10
C GLY A 48 8.82 -9.76 -3.78
N TRP A 49 8.30 -10.74 -4.52
CA TRP A 49 6.96 -11.30 -4.37
C TRP A 49 6.99 -12.80 -4.63
N ARG A 50 5.98 -13.51 -4.12
CA ARG A 50 5.82 -14.96 -4.33
C ARG A 50 4.44 -15.22 -4.94
N ILE A 51 4.42 -15.94 -6.06
CA ILE A 51 3.18 -16.58 -6.53
C ILE A 51 2.98 -17.81 -5.68
N ILE A 52 1.87 -17.88 -4.96
CA ILE A 52 1.43 -19.13 -4.37
C ILE A 52 0.61 -19.83 -5.45
N CYS A 53 1.18 -20.86 -6.09
CA CYS A 53 0.37 -21.84 -6.78
C CYS A 53 -0.29 -22.70 -5.70
N ASP A 54 -1.60 -22.59 -5.52
CA ASP A 54 -2.30 -23.55 -4.68
C ASP A 54 -2.38 -24.86 -5.47
N GLU A 55 -1.42 -25.76 -5.25
CA GLU A 55 -1.51 -27.13 -5.73
C GLU A 55 -2.55 -27.87 -4.89
N LYS A 56 -3.82 -27.62 -5.22
CA LYS A 56 -4.95 -28.45 -4.81
C LYS A 56 -5.69 -28.88 -6.07
N PHE A 57 -5.03 -29.75 -6.84
CA PHE A 57 -5.70 -30.68 -7.74
C PHE A 57 -5.41 -32.09 -7.23
N ASP A 58 -6.28 -32.56 -6.34
CA ASP A 58 -6.70 -33.95 -6.16
C ASP A 58 -8.05 -33.95 -5.43
#